data_AF-A0A9P5EDY3-F1
#
_entry.id   AF-A0A9P5EDY3-F1
#
_cell.length_a   1.000
_cell.length_b   1.000
_cell.length_c   1.000
_cell.angle_alpha   90.00
_cell.angle_beta   90.00
_cell.angle_gamma   90.00
#
_symmetry.space_group_name_H-M   'P 1'
#
loop_
_entity.id
_entity.type
_entity.pdbx_description
1 polymer ?
#
loop_
_entity_poly.entity_id
_entity_poly.type
_entity_poly.pdbx_seq_one_letter_code
_entity_poly.pdbx_strand_id
1 'polypeptide(L)'
;MKFTIALAALASLAAATPLDASSSGCKPGTYSCTPDKTGWQVCDVNGKYVAAGVCPPKTSCVFYKPSGSPYCVPPGFKFPKV
;
A
#
# COMPACT_ATOMS: atom_id res chain seq x y z
N MET A 1 -31.83 -14.25 52.91
CA MET A 1 -30.37 -14.06 52.97
C MET A 1 -29.73 -15.36 52.47
N LYS A 2 -28.90 -15.47 51.43
CA LYS A 2 -28.02 -14.52 50.74
C LYS A 2 -27.93 -14.97 49.26
N PHE A 3 -27.98 -14.04 48.30
CA PHE A 3 -27.71 -14.33 46.89
C PHE A 3 -26.23 -14.10 46.63
N THR A 4 -25.44 -15.17 46.53
CA THR A 4 -24.03 -15.09 46.16
C THR A 4 -23.91 -14.98 44.65
N ILE A 5 -23.92 -13.75 44.14
CA ILE A 5 -23.60 -13.45 42.74
C ILE A 5 -22.07 -13.41 42.64
N ALA A 6 -21.46 -14.48 42.15
CA ALA A 6 -20.07 -14.46 41.73
C ALA A 6 -20.00 -13.76 40.36
N LEU A 7 -19.60 -12.48 40.35
CA LEU A 7 -19.25 -11.77 39.12
C LEU A 7 -17.90 -12.31 38.61
N ALA A 8 -17.95 -13.31 37.72
CA ALA A 8 -16.82 -13.66 36.88
C ALA A 8 -16.68 -12.58 35.79
N ALA A 9 -15.80 -11.61 36.01
CA ALA A 9 -15.48 -10.62 34.99
C ALA A 9 -14.67 -11.29 33.87
N LEU A 10 -15.32 -11.50 32.72
CA LEU A 10 -14.70 -11.93 31.47
C LEU A 10 -13.81 -10.81 30.93
N ALA A 11 -12.54 -10.79 31.34
CA ALA A 11 -11.52 -9.96 30.71
C ALA A 11 -11.11 -10.59 29.37
N SER A 12 -11.94 -10.46 28.35
CA SER A 12 -11.56 -10.75 26.96
C SER A 12 -11.04 -9.48 26.32
N LEU A 13 -9.80 -9.09 26.64
CA LEU A 13 -9.04 -8.23 25.74
C LEU A 13 -8.61 -9.10 24.57
N ALA A 14 -9.48 -9.24 23.58
CA ALA A 14 -9.04 -9.59 22.23
C ALA A 14 -8.16 -8.42 21.78
N ALA A 15 -6.86 -8.50 22.06
CA ALA A 15 -5.89 -7.67 21.38
C ALA A 15 -6.09 -7.97 19.90
N ALA A 16 -6.74 -7.06 19.18
CA ALA A 16 -6.63 -6.98 17.73
C ALA A 16 -5.18 -6.59 17.45
N THR A 17 -4.26 -7.54 17.62
CA THR A 17 -2.99 -7.43 16.93
C THR A 17 -3.39 -7.36 15.46
N PRO A 18 -3.07 -6.28 14.73
CA PRO A 18 -3.07 -6.41 13.30
C PRO A 18 -2.17 -7.62 13.08
N LEU A 19 -2.72 -8.66 12.45
CA LEU A 19 -1.91 -9.71 11.92
C LEU A 19 -0.99 -8.97 10.95
N ASP A 20 0.18 -8.59 11.46
CA ASP A 20 1.38 -8.33 10.70
C ASP A 20 1.73 -9.70 10.12
N ALA A 21 0.84 -10.16 9.24
CA ALA A 21 1.21 -11.00 8.14
C ALA A 21 2.36 -10.21 7.54
N SER A 22 3.56 -10.69 7.81
CA SER A 22 4.72 -10.53 6.97
C SER A 22 4.30 -10.98 5.57
N SER A 23 3.53 -10.13 4.93
CA SER A 23 2.87 -10.37 3.68
C SER A 23 3.86 -9.86 2.68
N SER A 24 4.16 -10.69 1.70
CA SER A 24 4.82 -10.33 0.44
C SER A 24 4.09 -9.22 -0.35
N GLY A 25 3.23 -8.45 0.30
CA GLY A 25 2.47 -7.32 -0.22
C GLY A 25 3.17 -5.99 -0.06
N CYS A 26 2.48 -4.94 -0.52
CA CYS A 26 2.96 -3.57 -0.51
C CYS A 26 2.46 -2.78 0.70
N LYS A 27 3.08 -1.63 0.99
CA LYS A 27 2.60 -0.72 2.03
C LYS A 27 1.38 0.06 1.51
N PRO A 28 0.21 0.02 2.17
CA PRO A 28 -0.98 0.75 1.75
C PRO A 28 -0.71 2.24 1.48
N GLY A 29 -1.33 2.76 0.42
CA GLY A 29 -1.19 4.15 -0.02
C GLY A 29 0.14 4.48 -0.71
N THR A 30 1.00 3.49 -0.96
CA THR A 30 2.19 3.67 -1.80
C THR A 30 1.89 3.41 -3.27
N TYR A 31 2.73 3.97 -4.13
CA TYR A 31 2.62 3.81 -5.57
C TYR A 31 3.82 3.04 -6.10
N SER A 32 3.65 2.37 -7.24
CA SER A 32 4.74 1.76 -7.99
C SER A 32 4.45 1.85 -9.49
N CYS A 33 5.49 1.75 -10.31
CA CYS A 33 5.29 1.39 -11.71
C CYS A 33 4.86 -0.07 -11.81
N THR A 34 4.12 -0.41 -12.87
CA THR A 34 3.89 -1.80 -13.25
C THR A 34 5.21 -2.46 -13.69
N PRO A 35 5.35 -3.79 -13.58
CA PRO A 35 6.61 -4.48 -13.94
C PRO A 35 7.06 -4.26 -15.40
N ASP A 36 6.10 -4.12 -16.31
CA ASP A 36 6.31 -3.84 -17.74
C ASP A 36 6.52 -2.34 -18.04
N LYS A 37 6.43 -1.47 -17.03
CA LYS A 37 6.57 -0.01 -17.11
C LYS A 37 5.56 0.67 -18.04
N THR A 38 4.47 0.00 -18.40
CA THR A 38 3.42 0.56 -19.25
C THR A 38 2.38 1.35 -18.46
N GLY A 39 2.44 1.32 -17.13
CA GLY A 39 1.52 2.03 -16.27
C GLY A 39 2.00 2.10 -14.84
N TRP A 40 1.07 2.40 -13.94
CA TRP A 40 1.32 2.51 -12.51
C TRP A 40 0.19 1.90 -11.71
N GLN A 41 0.53 1.53 -10.48
CA GLN A 41 -0.32 0.80 -9.55
C GLN A 41 -0.26 1.45 -8.18
N VAL A 42 -1.39 1.42 -7.47
CA VAL A 42 -1.50 1.86 -6.07
C VAL A 42 -1.61 0.64 -5.18
N CYS A 43 -1.00 0.70 -4.00
CA CYS A 43 -1.18 -0.30 -2.98
C CYS A 43 -2.49 -0.05 -2.23
N ASP A 44 -3.42 -0.99 -2.32
CA ASP A 44 -4.68 -0.94 -1.60
C ASP A 44 -4.51 -1.18 -0.08
N VAL A 45 -5.61 -1.07 0.66
CA VAL A 45 -5.63 -1.28 2.12
C VAL A 45 -5.38 -2.73 2.54
N ASN A 46 -5.47 -3.68 1.60
CA ASN A 46 -5.17 -5.10 1.82
C ASN A 46 -3.71 -5.44 1.51
N GLY A 47 -2.87 -4.45 1.18
CA GLY A 47 -1.47 -4.64 0.83
C GLY A 47 -1.28 -5.25 -0.56
N LYS A 48 -2.24 -5.07 -1.48
CA LYS A 48 -2.17 -5.56 -2.86
C LYS A 48 -2.04 -4.40 -3.83
N TYR A 49 -1.17 -4.56 -4.82
CA TYR A 49 -1.10 -3.61 -5.93
C TYR A 49 -2.30 -3.78 -6.85
N VAL A 50 -2.99 -2.68 -7.11
CA VAL A 50 -4.07 -2.60 -8.09
C VAL A 50 -3.70 -1.58 -9.16
N ALA A 51 -4.04 -1.88 -10.42
CA ALA A 51 -3.77 -0.99 -11.54
C ALA A 51 -4.51 0.34 -11.35
N ALA A 52 -3.79 1.45 -11.49
CA ALA A 52 -4.32 2.78 -11.22
C ALA A 52 -4.19 3.74 -12.41
N GLY A 53 -3.32 3.43 -13.37
CA GLY A 53 -3.31 4.10 -14.66
C GLY A 53 -2.36 3.48 -15.67
N VAL A 54 -2.57 3.83 -16.94
CA VAL A 54 -1.76 3.41 -18.08
C VAL A 54 -1.02 4.62 -18.62
N CYS A 55 0.25 4.44 -18.97
CA CYS A 55 1.06 5.47 -19.59
C CYS A 55 0.68 5.65 -21.07
N PRO A 56 0.66 6.90 -21.58
CA PRO A 56 0.43 7.16 -22.99
C PRO A 56 1.44 6.43 -23.90
N PRO A 57 1.09 6.16 -25.16
CA PRO A 57 2.03 5.60 -26.13
C PRO A 57 3.34 6.40 -26.19
N LYS A 58 4.45 5.70 -26.40
CA LYS A 58 5.81 6.28 -26.46
C LYS A 58 6.28 6.93 -25.14
N THR A 59 5.67 6.59 -24.01
CA THR A 59 6.18 6.95 -22.68
C THR A 59 6.41 5.69 -21.85
N SER A 60 7.18 5.81 -20.77
CA SER A 60 7.40 4.71 -19.83
C SER A 60 7.26 5.22 -18.40
N CYS A 61 6.73 4.37 -17.53
CA CYS A 61 6.65 4.68 -16.11
C CYS A 61 8.04 4.69 -15.47
N VAL A 62 8.35 5.77 -14.76
CA VAL A 62 9.54 5.91 -13.92
C VAL A 62 9.14 6.42 -12.54
N PHE A 63 9.61 5.74 -11.50
CA PHE A 63 9.33 6.14 -10.12
C PHE A 63 10.28 7.25 -9.67
N TYR A 64 9.74 8.42 -9.32
CA TYR A 64 10.51 9.55 -8.85
C TYR A 64 10.54 9.62 -7.33
N LYS A 65 11.62 9.07 -6.76
CA LYS A 65 11.79 8.89 -5.31
C LYS A 65 11.59 10.16 -4.47
N PRO A 66 12.05 11.37 -4.87
CA PRO A 66 11.82 12.59 -4.09
C PRO A 66 10.34 12.92 -3.87
N SER A 67 9.48 12.61 -4.84
CA SER A 67 8.03 12.81 -4.73
C SER A 67 7.26 11.57 -4.23
N GLY A 68 7.93 10.42 -4.13
CA GLY A 68 7.30 9.14 -3.84
C GLY A 68 6.27 8.68 -4.88
N SER A 69 6.35 9.17 -6.13
CA SER A 69 5.30 8.97 -7.13
C SER A 69 5.84 8.49 -8.50
N PRO A 70 5.07 7.67 -9.24
CA PRO A 70 5.36 7.28 -10.62
C PRO A 70 4.97 8.38 -11.61
N TYR A 71 5.75 8.53 -12.68
CA TYR A 71 5.47 9.44 -13.78
C TYR A 71 5.64 8.73 -15.11
N CYS A 72 4.73 8.98 -16.05
CA CYS A 72 4.89 8.57 -17.44
C CYS A 72 5.74 9.62 -18.16
N VAL A 73 6.96 9.24 -18.53
CA VAL A 73 7.93 10.17 -19.10
C VAL A 73 8.32 9.72 -20.52
N PRO A 74 8.60 10.67 -21.43
CA PRO A 74 9.13 10.32 -22.75
C PRO A 74 10.57 9.79 -22.64
N PRO A 75 11.08 9.06 -23.66
CA PRO A 75 12.46 8.63 -23.72
C PRO A 75 13.44 9.80 -23.54
N GLY A 76 14.48 9.60 -22.73
CA GLY A 76 15.50 10.61 -22.48
C GLY A 76 15.13 11.67 -21.44
N PHE A 77 13.90 11.69 -20.92
CA PHE A 77 13.52 12.60 -19.84
C PHE A 77 14.42 12.46 -18.61
N LYS A 78 14.71 13.59 -17.97
CA LYS A 78 15.50 13.67 -16.73
C LYS A 78 14.71 14.48 -15.70
N PHE A 79 14.51 13.90 -14.53
CA PHE A 79 13.95 14.65 -13.41
C PHE A 79 14.91 15.76 -12.97
N PRO A 80 14.39 16.89 -12.47
CA PRO A 80 15.20 17.91 -11.81
C PRO A 80 16.03 17.29 -10.68
N LYS A 81 17.26 17.78 -10.49
CA LYS A 81 18.04 17.45 -9.30
C LYS A 81 17.50 18.30 -8.16
N VAL A 82 17.02 17.62 -7.12
CA VAL A 82 16.69 18.22 -5.82
C VAL A 82 17.91 18.27 -4.93
#